data_AF-A0A6G0QHB6-F1
#
_entry.id   AF-A0A6G0QHB6-F1
#
_cell.length_a   1.000
_cell.length_b   1.000
_cell.length_c   1.000
_cell.angle_alpha   90.00
_cell.angle_beta   90.00
_cell.angle_gamma   90.00
#
_symmetry.space_group_name_H-M   'P 1'
#
loop_
_entity.id
_entity.type
_entity.pdbx_description
1 polymer ?
#
loop_
_entity_poly.entity_id
_entity_poly.type
_entity_poly.pdbx_seq_one_letter_code
_entity_poly.pdbx_strand_id
1 'polypeptide(L)'
;MSAKFEKIILNKWLAEKKSADDVFDFVLKESRDQALESPYLNTWVSYVEKLDKEDPYKTMFLVLQKRFDETELNYMLSHAAESSHTGELGWRLIQEMWLSGKESAQKVFSRLHLDRAGSTLFKQPDLAMWISHVTRLDAKNADKKILAVLQSFYSKKQLTKMLSAAKEVDETKAFATRMEKQLLLNQGN
;
A
#
# COMPACT_ATOMS: atom_id res chain seq x y z
N MET A 1 18.98 6.00 20.06
CA MET A 1 20.08 5.03 19.87
C MET A 1 20.99 5.56 18.77
N SER A 2 22.32 5.37 18.83
CA SER A 2 23.18 5.82 17.72
C SER A 2 23.10 4.86 16.53
N ALA A 3 23.20 5.35 15.30
CA ALA A 3 23.09 4.52 14.08
C ALA A 3 24.09 3.35 14.04
N LYS A 4 25.30 3.55 14.61
CA LYS A 4 26.31 2.48 14.73
C LYS A 4 25.85 1.36 15.66
N PHE A 5 25.27 1.72 16.81
CA PHE A 5 24.79 0.74 17.78
C PHE A 5 23.56 -0.01 17.25
N GLU A 6 22.65 0.70 16.58
CA GLU A 6 21.50 0.09 15.91
C GLU A 6 21.94 -0.95 14.88
N LYS A 7 22.87 -0.61 13.98
CA LYS A 7 23.38 -1.58 13.00
C LYS A 7 23.95 -2.86 13.66
N ILE A 8 24.63 -2.72 14.80
CA ILE A 8 25.19 -3.86 15.55
C ILE A 8 24.07 -4.74 16.12
N ILE A 9 23.05 -4.16 16.76
CA ILE A 9 21.96 -4.96 17.35
C ILE A 9 21.16 -5.69 16.29
N LEU A 10 20.86 -5.03 15.16
CA LEU A 10 20.13 -5.66 14.05
C LEU A 10 20.88 -6.87 13.47
N ASN A 11 22.20 -6.73 13.26
CA ASN A 11 23.02 -7.82 12.74
C ASN A 11 23.15 -8.98 13.74
N LYS A 12 23.19 -8.67 15.04
CA LYS A 12 23.18 -9.69 16.10
C LYS A 12 21.88 -10.51 16.05
N TRP A 13 20.71 -9.86 16.00
CA TRP A 13 19.43 -10.56 15.91
C TRP A 13 19.29 -11.41 14.66
N LEU A 14 19.84 -10.99 13.52
CA LEU A 14 19.90 -11.82 12.30
C LEU A 14 20.78 -13.06 12.50
N ALA A 15 21.97 -12.92 13.09
CA ALA A 15 22.86 -14.05 13.37
C ALA A 15 22.24 -15.05 14.35
N GLU A 16 21.46 -14.55 15.32
CA GLU A 16 20.68 -15.35 16.26
C GLU A 16 19.39 -15.93 15.66
N LYS A 17 19.10 -15.63 14.38
CA LYS A 17 17.89 -16.07 13.66
C LYS A 17 16.59 -15.70 14.39
N LYS A 18 16.56 -14.52 15.00
CA LYS A 18 15.31 -13.98 15.58
C LYS A 18 14.26 -13.82 14.48
N SER A 19 13.01 -14.03 14.83
CA SER A 19 11.89 -13.71 13.96
C SER A 19 11.50 -12.23 14.09
N ALA A 20 10.70 -11.73 13.14
CA ALA A 20 10.06 -10.42 13.27
C ALA A 20 9.19 -10.33 14.54
N ASP A 21 8.59 -11.45 14.95
CA ASP A 21 7.77 -11.58 16.16
C ASP A 21 8.61 -11.44 17.44
N ASP A 22 9.76 -12.11 17.50
CA ASP A 22 10.69 -12.00 18.64
C ASP A 22 11.20 -10.56 18.82
N VAL A 23 11.58 -9.91 17.71
CA VAL A 23 12.09 -8.53 17.78
C VAL A 23 10.98 -7.54 18.11
N PHE A 24 9.74 -7.78 17.65
CA PHE A 24 8.58 -7.02 18.11
C PHE A 24 8.44 -7.14 19.64
N ASP A 25 8.55 -8.35 20.17
CA ASP A 25 8.45 -8.58 21.62
C ASP A 25 9.54 -7.84 22.41
N PHE A 26 10.75 -7.73 21.86
CA PHE A 26 11.87 -7.04 22.50
C PHE A 26 11.73 -5.52 22.54
N VAL A 27 11.12 -4.91 21.52
CA VAL A 27 11.17 -3.44 21.35
C VAL A 27 9.81 -2.74 21.39
N LEU A 28 8.70 -3.46 21.15
CA LEU A 28 7.38 -2.86 20.97
C LEU A 28 6.28 -3.46 21.85
N LYS A 29 6.50 -4.60 22.51
CA LYS A 29 5.47 -5.28 23.32
C LYS A 29 4.80 -4.39 24.35
N GLU A 30 5.60 -3.62 25.10
CA GLU A 30 5.11 -2.77 26.17
C GLU A 30 4.34 -1.55 25.66
N SER A 31 4.47 -1.22 24.37
CA SER A 31 3.73 -0.12 23.73
C SER A 31 2.28 -0.48 23.41
N ARG A 32 1.88 -1.77 23.45
CA ARG A 32 0.49 -2.22 23.21
C ARG A 32 -0.10 -1.61 21.92
N ASP A 33 -1.28 -1.02 21.98
CA ASP A 33 -2.00 -0.33 20.90
C ASP A 33 -1.27 0.92 20.37
N GLN A 34 -0.30 1.44 21.13
CA GLN A 34 0.58 2.54 20.72
C GLN A 34 1.86 2.06 20.03
N ALA A 35 1.98 0.78 19.66
CA ALA A 35 3.19 0.24 19.05
C ALA A 35 3.64 1.01 17.78
N LEU A 36 2.71 1.52 16.98
CA LEU A 36 3.03 2.31 15.78
C LEU A 36 3.39 3.77 16.06
N GLU A 37 3.26 4.22 17.30
CA GLU A 37 3.69 5.54 17.76
C GLU A 37 4.96 5.46 18.62
N SER A 38 5.42 4.24 18.90
CA SER A 38 6.55 3.98 19.77
C SER A 38 7.84 4.61 19.22
N PRO A 39 8.68 5.24 20.06
CA PRO A 39 9.99 5.73 19.63
C PRO A 39 10.93 4.61 19.17
N TYR A 40 10.60 3.33 19.46
CA TYR A 40 11.36 2.15 19.04
C TYR A 40 10.82 1.49 17.76
N LEU A 41 9.73 2.01 17.18
CA LEU A 41 9.12 1.47 15.96
C LEU A 41 10.14 1.35 14.82
N ASN A 42 10.94 2.39 14.59
CA ASN A 42 11.93 2.42 13.51
C ASN A 42 12.99 1.33 13.63
N THR A 43 13.33 0.90 14.86
CA THR A 43 14.27 -0.21 15.07
C THR A 43 13.64 -1.54 14.65
N TRP A 44 12.37 -1.77 14.95
CA TRP A 44 11.65 -2.95 14.46
C TRP A 44 11.46 -2.93 12.95
N VAL A 45 11.04 -1.81 12.38
CA VAL A 45 10.87 -1.64 10.92
C VAL A 45 12.18 -1.94 10.20
N SER A 46 13.28 -1.30 10.61
CA SER A 46 14.62 -1.52 10.04
C SER A 46 15.09 -2.97 10.18
N TYR A 47 14.70 -3.65 11.25
CA TYR A 47 14.99 -5.07 11.41
C TYR A 47 14.24 -5.92 10.38
N VAL A 48 12.93 -5.73 10.26
CA VAL A 48 12.09 -6.54 9.36
C VAL A 48 12.48 -6.29 7.90
N GLU A 49 12.77 -5.06 7.50
CA GLU A 49 13.31 -4.73 6.17
C GLU A 49 14.67 -5.39 5.88
N LYS A 50 15.46 -5.69 6.92
CA LYS A 50 16.70 -6.46 6.77
C LYS A 50 16.45 -7.96 6.69
N LEU A 51 15.50 -8.45 7.47
CA LEU A 51 15.14 -9.86 7.57
C LEU A 51 14.45 -10.37 6.30
N ASP A 52 13.44 -9.64 5.83
CA ASP A 52 12.62 -9.97 4.68
C ASP A 52 12.87 -8.95 3.56
N LYS A 53 13.57 -9.40 2.52
CA LYS A 53 13.91 -8.58 1.35
C LYS A 53 12.86 -8.63 0.25
N GLU A 54 11.92 -9.55 0.35
CA GLU A 54 10.89 -9.76 -0.67
C GLU A 54 9.63 -8.97 -0.33
N ASP A 55 9.10 -9.12 0.89
CA ASP A 55 7.85 -8.49 1.29
C ASP A 55 7.81 -8.10 2.79
N PRO A 56 8.69 -7.19 3.24
CA PRO A 56 8.81 -6.83 4.66
C PRO A 56 7.52 -6.27 5.24
N TYR A 57 6.72 -5.54 4.46
CA TYR A 57 5.46 -4.96 4.93
C TYR A 57 4.41 -6.04 5.20
N LYS A 58 4.33 -7.07 4.36
CA LYS A 58 3.49 -8.24 4.63
C LYS A 58 3.94 -8.95 5.90
N THR A 59 5.24 -9.12 6.10
CA THR A 59 5.78 -9.70 7.34
C THR A 59 5.41 -8.85 8.57
N MET A 60 5.56 -7.52 8.51
CA MET A 60 5.14 -6.60 9.57
C MET A 60 3.63 -6.72 9.85
N PHE A 61 2.80 -6.71 8.80
CA PHE A 61 1.36 -6.82 8.92
C PHE A 61 0.94 -8.14 9.59
N LEU A 62 1.54 -9.28 9.22
CA LEU A 62 1.23 -10.57 9.85
C LEU A 62 1.56 -10.61 11.34
N VAL A 63 2.66 -9.96 11.76
CA VAL A 63 3.02 -9.83 13.18
C VAL A 63 1.97 -9.00 13.92
N LEU A 64 1.53 -7.88 13.35
CA LEU A 64 0.49 -7.03 13.94
C LEU A 64 -0.87 -7.74 13.98
N GLN A 65 -1.27 -8.41 12.89
CA GLN A 65 -2.52 -9.16 12.77
C GLN A 65 -2.64 -10.30 13.78
N LYS A 66 -1.52 -10.91 14.18
CA LYS A 66 -1.50 -11.94 15.21
C LYS A 66 -1.76 -11.38 16.62
N ARG A 67 -1.49 -10.10 16.86
CA ARG A 67 -1.41 -9.49 18.20
C ARG A 67 -2.60 -8.61 18.55
N PHE A 68 -3.19 -7.97 17.55
CA PHE A 68 -4.29 -7.03 17.70
C PHE A 68 -5.51 -7.58 16.98
N ASP A 69 -6.70 -7.37 17.56
CA ASP A 69 -7.93 -7.71 16.85
C ASP A 69 -8.13 -6.81 15.61
N GLU A 70 -9.03 -7.20 14.72
CA GLU A 70 -9.24 -6.49 13.46
C GLU A 70 -9.66 -5.02 13.65
N THR A 71 -10.45 -4.73 14.69
CA THR A 71 -10.95 -3.37 14.94
C THR A 71 -9.83 -2.48 15.46
N GLU A 72 -9.08 -2.97 16.44
CA GLU A 72 -7.92 -2.31 17.03
C GLU A 72 -6.83 -2.09 15.97
N LEU A 73 -6.49 -3.13 15.22
CA LEU A 73 -5.49 -3.03 14.15
C LEU A 73 -5.89 -2.00 13.10
N ASN A 74 -7.13 -2.02 12.63
CA ASN A 74 -7.60 -1.04 11.64
C ASN A 74 -7.50 0.40 12.17
N TYR A 75 -7.81 0.62 13.45
CA TYR A 75 -7.64 1.93 14.09
C TYR A 75 -6.17 2.35 14.14
N MET A 76 -5.27 1.47 14.62
CA MET A 76 -3.82 1.73 14.69
C MET A 76 -3.24 2.08 13.31
N LEU A 77 -3.59 1.30 12.27
CA LEU A 77 -3.10 1.52 10.91
C LEU A 77 -3.60 2.84 10.33
N SER A 78 -4.88 3.17 10.55
CA SER A 78 -5.48 4.43 10.09
C SER A 78 -4.84 5.63 10.78
N HIS A 79 -4.63 5.57 12.09
CA HIS A 79 -3.97 6.64 12.83
C HIS A 79 -2.51 6.83 12.39
N ALA A 80 -1.79 5.73 12.18
CA ALA A 80 -0.44 5.78 11.64
C ALA A 80 -0.38 6.42 10.24
N ALA A 81 -1.37 6.16 9.39
CA ALA A 81 -1.47 6.70 8.03
C ALA A 81 -1.77 8.22 7.99
N GLU A 82 -2.47 8.74 9.01
CA GLU A 82 -2.76 10.17 9.17
C GLU A 82 -1.59 10.97 9.77
N SER A 83 -0.66 10.30 10.45
CA SER A 83 0.52 10.93 11.06
C SER A 83 1.56 11.32 10.02
N SER A 84 2.12 12.52 10.15
CA SER A 84 3.23 12.99 9.29
C SER A 84 4.52 12.19 9.44
N HIS A 85 4.70 11.45 10.53
CA HIS A 85 5.91 10.68 10.82
C HIS A 85 5.80 9.23 10.34
N THR A 86 4.60 8.65 10.40
CA THR A 86 4.35 7.23 10.11
C THR A 86 3.44 7.02 8.90
N GLY A 87 3.05 8.08 8.21
CA GLY A 87 2.06 8.06 7.14
C GLY A 87 2.37 7.04 6.05
N GLU A 88 3.64 6.99 5.59
CA GLU A 88 4.05 6.01 4.58
C GLU A 88 3.91 4.57 5.11
N LEU A 89 4.39 4.29 6.32
CA LEU A 89 4.30 2.96 6.93
C LEU A 89 2.84 2.55 7.14
N GLY A 90 2.00 3.47 7.66
CA GLY A 90 0.57 3.26 7.85
C GLY A 90 -0.11 2.86 6.54
N TRP A 91 0.12 3.61 5.46
CA TRP A 91 -0.45 3.28 4.14
C TRP A 91 0.05 1.94 3.58
N ARG A 92 1.34 1.62 3.75
CA ARG A 92 1.89 0.31 3.34
C ARG A 92 1.17 -0.83 4.06
N LEU A 93 0.98 -0.71 5.37
CA LEU A 93 0.31 -1.72 6.19
C LEU A 93 -1.20 -1.81 5.91
N ILE A 94 -1.88 -0.69 5.65
CA ILE A 94 -3.28 -0.68 5.20
C ILE A 94 -3.42 -1.44 3.87
N GLN A 95 -2.46 -1.28 2.95
CA GLN A 95 -2.47 -2.03 1.69
C GLN A 95 -2.34 -3.54 1.94
N GLU A 96 -1.47 -3.98 2.86
CA GLU A 96 -1.38 -5.40 3.25
C GLU A 96 -2.68 -5.92 3.86
N MET A 97 -3.34 -5.12 4.69
CA MET A 97 -4.64 -5.45 5.25
C MET A 97 -5.69 -5.68 4.15
N TRP A 98 -5.75 -4.79 3.15
CA TRP A 98 -6.67 -4.95 2.02
C TRP A 98 -6.35 -6.19 1.18
N LEU A 99 -5.08 -6.50 0.96
CA LEU A 99 -4.66 -7.69 0.22
C LEU A 99 -4.99 -8.97 0.98
N SER A 100 -4.75 -9.01 2.29
CA SER A 100 -5.10 -10.13 3.17
C SER A 100 -6.61 -10.37 3.22
N GLY A 101 -7.38 -9.29 3.33
CA GLY A 101 -8.85 -9.31 3.26
C GLY A 101 -9.42 -9.53 1.86
N LYS A 102 -8.56 -9.68 0.83
CA LYS A 102 -8.94 -9.83 -0.59
C LYS A 102 -9.92 -8.75 -1.06
N GLU A 103 -9.72 -7.52 -0.59
CA GLU A 103 -10.59 -6.41 -0.97
C GLU A 103 -10.51 -6.16 -2.49
N SER A 104 -11.68 -6.02 -3.12
CA SER A 104 -11.75 -5.83 -4.56
C SER A 104 -11.17 -4.48 -4.98
N ALA A 105 -10.71 -4.41 -6.24
CA ALA A 105 -10.25 -3.16 -6.85
C ALA A 105 -11.29 -2.03 -6.71
N GLN A 106 -12.57 -2.32 -6.91
CA GLN A 106 -13.64 -1.34 -6.79
C GLN A 106 -13.85 -0.87 -5.34
N LYS A 107 -13.78 -1.79 -4.36
CA LYS A 107 -13.92 -1.42 -2.93
C LYS A 107 -12.81 -0.47 -2.49
N VAL A 108 -11.56 -0.79 -2.83
CA VAL A 108 -10.41 0.07 -2.50
C VAL A 108 -10.48 1.42 -3.24
N PHE A 109 -10.97 1.43 -4.48
CA PHE A 109 -11.19 2.68 -5.23
C PHE A 109 -12.10 3.66 -4.48
N SER A 110 -13.23 3.17 -3.96
CA SER A 110 -14.17 3.98 -3.17
C SER A 110 -13.64 4.33 -1.77
N ARG A 111 -12.85 3.45 -1.14
CA ARG A 111 -12.17 3.76 0.14
C ARG A 111 -11.21 4.93 0.02
N LEU A 112 -10.51 5.03 -1.11
CA LEU A 112 -9.63 6.14 -1.45
C LEU A 112 -10.38 7.35 -2.04
N HIS A 113 -11.72 7.33 -2.01
CA HIS A 113 -12.59 8.39 -2.52
C HIS A 113 -12.35 8.79 -3.99
N LEU A 114 -11.73 7.89 -4.77
CA LEU A 114 -11.41 8.13 -6.17
C LEU A 114 -12.66 8.14 -7.07
N ASP A 115 -13.74 7.53 -6.60
CA ASP A 115 -15.08 7.58 -7.19
C ASP A 115 -15.69 8.99 -7.18
N ARG A 116 -15.19 9.88 -6.33
CA ARG A 116 -15.65 11.29 -6.23
C ARG A 116 -14.73 12.27 -6.95
N ALA A 117 -13.60 11.81 -7.49
CA ALA A 117 -12.61 12.69 -8.13
C ALA A 117 -13.08 13.27 -9.48
N GLY A 118 -14.05 12.63 -10.14
CA GLY A 118 -14.55 13.08 -11.44
C GLY A 118 -13.42 13.27 -12.46
N SER A 119 -13.45 14.37 -13.21
CA SER A 119 -12.45 14.63 -14.26
C SER A 119 -11.04 14.89 -13.72
N THR A 120 -10.84 15.04 -12.41
CA THR A 120 -9.50 15.26 -11.80
C THR A 120 -8.85 13.97 -11.31
N LEU A 121 -9.44 12.80 -11.57
CA LEU A 121 -8.94 11.50 -11.12
C LEU A 121 -7.43 11.29 -11.34
N PHE A 122 -6.92 11.58 -12.54
CA PHE A 122 -5.50 11.39 -12.88
C PHE A 122 -4.54 12.37 -12.17
N LYS A 123 -5.08 13.33 -11.41
CA LYS A 123 -4.31 14.25 -10.56
C LYS A 123 -4.35 13.84 -9.09
N GLN A 124 -5.12 12.83 -8.72
CA GLN A 124 -5.23 12.37 -7.34
C GLN A 124 -3.98 11.57 -6.96
N PRO A 125 -3.28 11.93 -5.85
CA PRO A 125 -2.10 11.20 -5.41
C PRO A 125 -2.43 9.72 -5.07
N ASP A 126 -3.62 9.47 -4.53
CA ASP A 126 -4.07 8.13 -4.13
C ASP A 126 -4.33 7.18 -5.32
N LEU A 127 -4.43 7.71 -6.55
CA LEU A 127 -4.60 6.88 -7.74
C LEU A 127 -3.42 5.92 -7.91
N ALA A 128 -2.19 6.37 -7.63
CA ALA A 128 -1.00 5.54 -7.72
C ALA A 128 -1.04 4.37 -6.70
N MET A 129 -1.53 4.65 -5.49
CA MET A 129 -1.72 3.64 -4.44
C MET A 129 -2.76 2.60 -4.85
N TRP A 130 -3.88 3.04 -5.40
CA TRP A 130 -4.91 2.15 -5.93
C TRP A 130 -4.38 1.28 -7.08
N ILE A 131 -3.68 1.84 -8.06
CA ILE A 131 -3.08 1.08 -9.17
C ILE A 131 -2.11 0.03 -8.64
N SER A 132 -1.30 0.37 -7.64
CA SER A 132 -0.40 -0.57 -6.96
C SER A 132 -1.17 -1.72 -6.33
N HIS A 133 -2.27 -1.44 -5.61
CA HIS A 133 -3.14 -2.47 -5.03
C HIS A 133 -3.70 -3.42 -6.09
N VAL A 134 -4.28 -2.89 -7.18
CA VAL A 134 -4.84 -3.72 -8.25
C VAL A 134 -3.76 -4.58 -8.93
N THR A 135 -2.55 -4.04 -9.08
CA THR A 135 -1.40 -4.76 -9.64
C THR A 135 -0.97 -5.91 -8.74
N ARG A 136 -0.93 -5.71 -7.42
CA ARG A 136 -0.60 -6.76 -6.44
C ARG A 136 -1.68 -7.82 -6.32
N LEU A 137 -2.96 -7.45 -6.47
CA LEU A 137 -4.07 -8.41 -6.49
C LEU A 137 -4.00 -9.39 -7.67
N ASP A 138 -3.67 -8.89 -8.87
CA ASP A 138 -3.63 -9.70 -10.09
C ASP A 138 -2.79 -9.01 -11.16
N ALA A 139 -1.47 -9.19 -11.10
CA ALA A 139 -0.53 -8.57 -12.02
C ALA A 139 -0.81 -8.93 -13.49
N LYS A 140 -1.35 -10.12 -13.76
CA LYS A 140 -1.65 -10.59 -15.12
C LYS A 140 -2.85 -9.89 -15.74
N ASN A 141 -3.85 -9.50 -14.93
CA ASN A 141 -5.07 -8.85 -15.39
C ASN A 141 -5.25 -7.43 -14.87
N ALA A 142 -4.21 -6.83 -14.28
CA ALA A 142 -4.29 -5.54 -13.60
C ALA A 142 -4.91 -4.45 -14.49
N ASP A 143 -4.39 -4.28 -15.72
CA ASP A 143 -4.87 -3.27 -16.67
C ASP A 143 -6.35 -3.46 -17.05
N LYS A 144 -6.80 -4.70 -17.22
CA LYS A 144 -8.21 -5.02 -17.49
C LYS A 144 -9.09 -4.67 -16.29
N LYS A 145 -8.65 -5.00 -15.07
CA LYS A 145 -9.38 -4.68 -13.84
C LYS A 145 -9.45 -3.18 -13.59
N ILE A 146 -8.33 -2.48 -13.80
CA ILE A 146 -8.26 -1.01 -13.71
C ILE A 146 -9.30 -0.40 -14.64
N LEU A 147 -9.29 -0.76 -15.93
CA LEU A 147 -10.26 -0.22 -16.89
C LEU A 147 -11.70 -0.58 -16.54
N ALA A 148 -11.97 -1.82 -16.10
CA ALA A 148 -13.33 -2.22 -15.71
C ALA A 148 -13.87 -1.33 -14.58
N VAL A 149 -13.05 -1.02 -13.57
CA VAL A 149 -13.44 -0.09 -12.50
C VAL A 149 -13.65 1.31 -13.07
N LEU A 150 -12.72 1.85 -13.86
CA LEU A 150 -12.86 3.19 -14.44
C LEU A 150 -14.11 3.31 -15.33
N GLN A 151 -14.43 2.28 -16.12
CA GLN A 151 -15.61 2.25 -16.99
C GLN A 151 -16.94 2.16 -16.23
N SER A 152 -16.93 1.80 -14.94
CA SER A 152 -18.12 1.86 -14.09
C SER A 152 -18.48 3.29 -13.65
N PHE A 153 -17.53 4.23 -13.73
CA PHE A 153 -17.72 5.63 -13.33
C PHE A 153 -17.68 6.61 -14.51
N TYR A 154 -16.96 6.26 -15.59
CA TYR A 154 -16.75 7.13 -16.74
C TYR A 154 -17.23 6.45 -18.02
N SER A 155 -18.04 7.17 -18.79
CA SER A 155 -18.31 6.75 -20.17
C SER A 155 -17.01 6.65 -20.94
N LYS A 156 -16.99 5.78 -21.95
CA LYS A 156 -15.82 5.62 -22.85
C LYS A 156 -15.32 6.96 -23.39
N LYS A 157 -16.23 7.85 -23.83
CA LYS A 157 -15.89 9.19 -24.34
C LYS A 157 -15.21 10.07 -23.27
N GLN A 158 -15.71 10.06 -22.04
CA GLN A 158 -15.10 10.79 -20.93
C GLN A 158 -13.72 10.23 -20.60
N LEU A 159 -13.60 8.92 -20.48
CA LEU A 159 -12.35 8.25 -20.15
C LEU A 159 -11.27 8.49 -21.21
N THR A 160 -11.61 8.41 -22.50
CA THR A 160 -10.69 8.77 -23.59
C THR A 160 -10.19 10.20 -23.44
N LYS A 161 -11.07 11.17 -23.20
CA LYS A 161 -10.66 12.58 -23.00
C LYS A 161 -9.72 12.75 -21.81
N MET A 162 -9.99 12.07 -20.70
CA MET A 162 -9.15 12.10 -19.51
C MET A 162 -7.77 11.49 -19.77
N LEU A 163 -7.72 10.35 -20.46
CA LEU A 163 -6.47 9.69 -20.85
C LEU A 163 -5.65 10.55 -21.83
N SER A 164 -6.29 11.19 -22.82
CA SER A 164 -5.59 12.12 -23.71
C SER A 164 -4.95 13.27 -22.93
N ALA A 165 -5.66 13.86 -21.96
CA ALA A 165 -5.09 14.90 -21.11
C ALA A 165 -3.91 14.39 -20.26
N ALA A 166 -4.00 13.16 -19.72
CA ALA A 166 -2.91 12.55 -18.95
C ALA A 166 -1.69 12.17 -19.81
N LYS A 167 -1.83 12.05 -21.14
CA LYS A 167 -0.70 11.84 -22.06
C LYS A 167 0.17 13.07 -22.28
N GLU A 168 -0.37 14.26 -21.98
CA GLU A 168 0.35 15.53 -22.08
C GLU A 168 1.22 15.83 -20.85
N VAL A 169 1.14 14.98 -19.82
CA VAL A 169 1.94 15.08 -18.58
C VAL A 169 2.91 13.92 -18.55
N ASP A 170 4.22 14.21 -18.49
CA ASP A 170 5.28 13.21 -18.64
C ASP A 170 5.18 12.08 -17.61
N GLU A 171 4.84 12.40 -16.36
CA GLU A 171 4.70 11.43 -15.26
C GLU A 171 3.58 10.42 -15.51
N THR A 172 2.50 10.83 -16.17
CA THR A 172 1.31 9.98 -16.41
C THR A 172 1.24 9.41 -17.82
N LYS A 173 2.09 9.88 -18.72
CA LYS A 173 2.03 9.58 -20.16
C LYS A 173 2.13 8.10 -20.49
N ALA A 174 3.05 7.38 -19.84
CA ALA A 174 3.25 5.96 -20.08
C ALA A 174 2.01 5.15 -19.66
N PHE A 175 1.47 5.43 -18.47
CA PHE A 175 0.27 4.78 -17.96
C PHE A 175 -0.95 5.10 -18.83
N ALA A 176 -1.16 6.38 -19.16
CA ALA A 176 -2.29 6.83 -19.95
C ALA A 176 -2.29 6.23 -21.37
N THR A 177 -1.12 6.16 -22.01
CA THR A 177 -0.96 5.49 -23.32
C THR A 177 -1.29 4.00 -23.25
N ARG A 178 -0.85 3.31 -22.18
CA ARG A 178 -1.16 1.89 -21.94
C ARG A 178 -2.66 1.67 -21.75
N MET A 179 -3.31 2.49 -20.93
CA MET A 179 -4.76 2.41 -20.67
C MET A 179 -5.59 2.71 -21.91
N GLU A 180 -5.19 3.71 -22.72
CA GLU A 180 -5.86 4.04 -23.97
C GLU A 180 -5.78 2.85 -24.96
N LYS A 181 -4.60 2.24 -25.12
CA LYS A 181 -4.45 1.04 -25.96
C LYS A 181 -5.36 -0.10 -25.49
N GLN A 182 -5.40 -0.37 -24.18
CA GLN A 182 -6.25 -1.43 -23.65
C GLN A 182 -7.75 -1.13 -23.81
N LEU A 183 -8.15 0.15 -23.70
CA LEU A 183 -9.52 0.61 -23.97
C LEU A 183 -9.93 0.43 -25.45
N LEU A 184 -8.96 0.47 -26.37
CA LEU A 184 -9.17 0.14 -27.79
C LEU A 184 -9.26 -1.37 -28.03
N LEU A 185 -8.43 -2.18 -27.36
CA LEU A 185 -8.43 -3.64 -27.53
C LEU A 185 -9.72 -4.30 -27.01
N ASN A 186 -10.33 -3.76 -25.96
CA ASN A 186 -11.62 -4.24 -25.45
C ASN A 186 -12.81 -3.97 -26.42
N GLN A 187 -12.57 -3.46 -27.64
CA GLN A 187 -13.60 -3.14 -28.65
C GLN A 187 -13.76 -4.22 -29.72
N GLY A 188 -12.93 -5.27 -29.70
CA GLY A 188 -12.90 -6.31 -30.73
C GLY A 188 -13.61 -7.62 -30.39
N ASN A 189 -14.30 -7.72 -29.24
CA ASN A 189 -14.99 -8.92 -28.78
C ASN A 189 -16.47 -8.64 -28.49
#